data_AF-A0A8B7D465-F1
#
_entry.id   AF-A0A8B7D465-F1
#
_cell.length_a   1.000
_cell.length_b   1.000
_cell.length_c   1.000
_cell.angle_alpha   90.00
_cell.angle_beta   90.00
_cell.angle_gamma   90.00
#
_symmetry.space_group_name_H-M   'P 1'
#
loop_
_entity.id
_entity.type
_entity.pdbx_description
1 polymer ?
#
loop_
_entity_poly.entity_id
_entity_poly.type
_entity_poly.pdbx_seq_one_letter_code
_entity_poly.pdbx_strand_id
1 'polypeptide(L)'
;MPVKWLMHWQPHQGATLNSQILTEACQCVESQLGGAKDGRWKTALTFYRPMLRDASTPGDLPRDFLGIALHDHPGSYFFLLRAHRLILQADSSIQSLMEKLQSYKARVVLNFEGFQYRLGDFQVRVGKCGPSLSEALRGIMMEVEYLPLSSIEKSRQILEDFFDIWQDIVNRRHWPGHFILIETKFCRLWPSRPLYSSTYSGTICQVAWPN
;
A
#
# COMPACT_ATOMS: atom_id res chain seq x y z
N MET A 1 -12.00 6.72 -13.56
CA MET A 1 -11.13 5.81 -12.78
C MET A 1 -10.26 6.66 -11.86
N PRO A 2 -10.21 6.42 -10.54
CA PRO A 2 -9.40 7.22 -9.63
C PRO A 2 -7.92 6.98 -9.84
N VAL A 3 -7.15 8.07 -9.74
CA VAL A 3 -5.69 8.03 -9.75
C VAL A 3 -5.23 8.05 -8.29
N LYS A 4 -4.46 7.03 -7.92
CA LYS A 4 -3.88 6.87 -6.59
C LYS A 4 -2.37 6.94 -6.67
N TRP A 5 -1.78 7.77 -5.84
CA TRP A 5 -0.34 7.85 -5.64
C TRP A 5 0.02 7.28 -4.28
N LEU A 6 1.05 6.44 -4.25
CA LEU A 6 1.61 5.93 -3.01
C LEU A 6 2.99 6.52 -2.84
N MET A 7 3.27 6.98 -1.64
CA MET A 7 4.56 7.52 -1.24
C MET A 7 5.04 6.75 -0.01
N HIS A 8 6.35 6.48 0.05
CA HIS A 8 6.97 5.96 1.25
C HIS A 8 7.93 6.97 1.83
N TRP A 9 8.06 6.97 3.15
CA TRP A 9 9.07 7.73 3.83
C TRP A 9 10.45 7.09 3.63
N GLN A 10 11.43 7.88 3.20
CA GLN A 10 12.83 7.50 3.22
C GLN A 10 13.59 8.39 4.23
N PRO A 11 14.14 7.81 5.30
CA PRO A 11 14.98 8.56 6.23
C PRO A 11 16.31 8.96 5.58
N HIS A 12 16.88 10.09 5.99
CA HIS A 12 18.25 10.46 5.61
C HIS A 12 19.27 9.47 6.18
N GLN A 13 20.47 9.40 5.59
CA GLN A 13 21.53 8.52 6.09
C GLN A 13 21.82 8.80 7.57
N GLY A 14 21.69 7.77 8.42
CA GLY A 14 21.90 7.87 9.86
C GLY A 14 20.65 8.25 10.68
N ALA A 15 19.53 8.62 10.05
CA ALA A 15 18.28 8.88 10.75
C ALA A 15 17.50 7.58 11.01
N THR A 16 16.95 7.43 12.21
CA THR A 16 16.09 6.30 12.57
C THR A 16 14.63 6.60 12.29
N LEU A 17 13.91 5.58 11.85
CA LEU A 17 12.48 5.67 11.62
C LEU A 17 11.76 5.69 12.98
N ASN A 18 11.02 6.76 13.27
CA ASN A 18 10.30 6.94 14.54
C ASN A 18 8.80 7.20 14.30
N SER A 19 7.96 6.79 15.24
CA SER A 19 6.53 7.09 15.27
C SER A 19 6.24 8.60 15.39
N GLN A 20 7.19 9.40 15.89
CA GLN A 20 7.09 10.86 15.90
C GLN A 20 6.91 11.44 14.48
N ILE A 21 7.63 10.90 13.49
CA ILE A 21 7.52 11.34 12.09
C ILE A 21 6.11 11.09 11.56
N LEU A 22 5.48 9.98 11.95
CA LEU A 22 4.09 9.69 11.58
C LEU A 22 3.13 10.73 12.20
N THR A 23 3.32 11.06 13.48
CA THR A 23 2.50 12.08 14.16
C THR A 23 2.64 13.45 13.50
N GLU A 24 3.87 13.84 13.17
CA GLU A 24 4.15 15.09 12.46
C GLU A 24 3.55 15.10 11.05
N ALA A 25 3.63 13.98 10.33
CA ALA A 25 2.98 13.83 9.02
C ALA A 25 1.46 13.98 9.11
N CYS A 26 0.82 13.33 10.08
CA CYS A 26 -0.61 13.49 10.34
C CYS A 26 -0.96 14.94 10.69
N GLN A 27 -0.20 15.58 11.59
CA GLN A 27 -0.43 16.97 11.98
C GLN A 27 -0.21 17.94 10.81
N CYS A 28 0.74 17.66 9.93
CA CYS A 28 1.00 18.45 8.72
C CYS A 28 -0.22 18.42 7.79
N VAL A 29 -0.77 17.23 7.54
CA VAL A 29 -1.99 17.07 6.72
C VAL A 29 -3.18 17.82 7.34
N GLU A 30 -3.34 17.76 8.66
CA GLU A 30 -4.44 18.46 9.35
C GLU A 30 -4.25 19.99 9.36
N SER A 31 -3.05 20.48 9.70
CA SER A 31 -2.82 21.90 10.01
C SER A 31 -2.38 22.75 8.81
N GLN A 32 -1.57 22.20 7.90
CA GLN A 32 -1.02 22.96 6.77
C GLN A 32 -1.81 22.74 5.49
N LEU A 33 -2.28 21.52 5.27
CA LEU A 33 -3.11 21.20 4.12
C LEU A 33 -4.62 21.33 4.42
N GLY A 34 -5.01 21.52 5.69
CA GLY A 34 -6.40 21.71 6.09
C GLY A 34 -7.25 20.44 5.99
N GLY A 35 -6.65 19.26 6.08
CA GLY A 35 -7.35 17.98 5.96
C GLY A 35 -8.23 17.67 7.17
N ALA A 36 -9.50 17.34 6.89
CA ALA A 36 -10.43 16.86 7.90
C ALA A 36 -10.22 15.35 8.12
N LYS A 37 -10.05 14.94 9.38
CA LYS A 37 -9.90 13.53 9.72
C LYS A 37 -11.19 12.76 9.44
N ASP A 38 -11.09 11.74 8.59
CA ASP A 38 -12.23 11.02 7.99
C ASP A 38 -12.26 9.53 8.38
N GLY A 39 -11.36 9.09 9.27
CA GLY A 39 -11.43 7.76 9.88
C GLY A 39 -10.09 7.08 10.08
N ARG A 40 -10.15 5.77 10.35
CA ARG A 40 -8.97 4.90 10.44
C ARG A 40 -8.81 4.17 9.11
N TRP A 41 -7.58 4.10 8.64
CA TRP A 41 -7.20 3.31 7.47
C TRP A 41 -6.48 2.05 7.93
N LYS A 42 -6.89 0.90 7.38
CA LYS A 42 -6.23 -0.39 7.64
C LYS A 42 -6.22 -1.25 6.39
N THR A 43 -5.03 -1.64 5.97
CA THR A 43 -4.78 -2.56 4.84
C THR A 43 -3.77 -3.60 5.29
N ALA A 44 -3.93 -4.85 4.87
CA ALA A 44 -3.01 -5.92 5.25
C ALA A 44 -2.46 -6.64 4.04
N LEU A 45 -1.19 -7.03 4.13
CA LEU A 45 -0.44 -7.72 3.11
C LEU A 45 0.12 -9.01 3.69
N THR A 46 -0.23 -10.15 3.12
CA THR A 46 0.16 -11.47 3.64
C THR A 46 1.00 -12.23 2.62
N PHE A 47 2.18 -12.69 3.03
CA PHE A 47 3.04 -13.57 2.24
C PHE A 47 2.69 -15.01 2.55
N TYR A 48 2.20 -15.73 1.54
CA TYR A 48 1.87 -17.14 1.65
C TYR A 48 2.94 -18.00 1.00
N ARG A 49 3.31 -19.07 1.70
CA ARG A 49 4.20 -20.12 1.21
C ARG A 49 3.45 -21.46 1.25
N PRO A 50 3.50 -22.28 0.19
CA PRO A 50 2.86 -23.59 0.15
C PRO A 50 3.43 -24.50 1.24
N MET A 51 2.56 -25.28 1.85
CA MET A 51 2.91 -26.37 2.74
C MET A 51 3.00 -27.64 1.90
N LEU A 52 4.23 -28.07 1.58
CA LEU A 52 4.48 -29.34 0.92
C LEU A 52 4.14 -30.47 1.90
N ARG A 53 2.98 -31.09 1.73
CA ARG A 53 2.71 -32.42 2.30
C ARG A 53 3.05 -33.43 1.21
N ASP A 54 4.12 -34.19 1.48
CA ASP A 54 4.71 -35.25 0.68
C ASP A 54 5.50 -34.84 -0.58
N ALA A 55 6.76 -35.27 -0.61
CA ALA A 55 7.75 -35.00 -1.67
C ALA A 55 7.54 -35.84 -2.96
N SER A 56 6.39 -36.51 -3.10
CA SER A 56 6.11 -37.46 -4.19
C SER A 56 5.39 -36.88 -5.40
N THR A 57 4.93 -35.62 -5.33
CA THR A 57 4.30 -34.95 -6.48
C THR A 57 5.08 -33.69 -6.85
N PRO A 58 6.06 -33.78 -7.77
CA PRO A 58 6.67 -32.59 -8.34
C PRO A 58 5.71 -32.02 -9.39
N GLY A 59 4.91 -31.01 -9.04
CA GLY A 59 4.02 -30.37 -10.01
C GLY A 59 3.18 -29.22 -9.47
N ASP A 60 3.42 -28.02 -10.04
CA ASP A 60 2.43 -26.96 -10.29
C ASP A 60 1.76 -26.17 -9.15
N LEU A 61 2.12 -26.35 -7.88
CA LEU A 61 1.69 -25.38 -6.86
C LEU A 61 2.51 -24.07 -7.02
N PRO A 62 1.87 -22.89 -7.19
CA PRO A 62 2.60 -21.63 -7.23
C PRO A 62 3.39 -21.45 -5.94
N ARG A 63 4.71 -21.35 -6.11
CA ARG A 63 5.69 -21.54 -5.03
C ARG A 63 5.63 -20.46 -3.96
N ASP A 64 5.16 -19.26 -4.27
CA ASP A 64 4.89 -18.18 -3.33
C ASP A 64 3.89 -17.23 -3.98
N PHE A 65 2.94 -16.72 -3.18
CA PHE A 65 2.05 -15.65 -3.62
C PHE A 65 1.75 -14.69 -2.47
N LEU A 66 1.22 -13.54 -2.85
CA LEU A 66 0.85 -12.50 -1.91
C LEU A 66 -0.66 -12.40 -1.79
N GLY A 67 -1.18 -12.20 -0.59
CA GLY A 67 -2.56 -11.86 -0.34
C GLY A 67 -2.69 -10.41 0.13
N ILE A 68 -3.71 -9.70 -0.32
CA ILE A 68 -3.94 -8.29 0.00
C ILE A 68 -5.38 -8.11 0.44
N ALA A 69 -5.56 -7.59 1.66
CA ALA A 69 -6.85 -7.11 2.16
C ALA A 69 -6.85 -5.58 2.12
N LEU A 70 -7.65 -5.01 1.23
CA LEU A 70 -7.74 -3.57 1.00
C LEU A 70 -8.80 -2.93 1.90
N HIS A 71 -8.50 -1.75 2.43
CA HIS A 71 -9.48 -0.96 3.20
C HIS A 71 -10.74 -0.63 2.38
N ASP A 72 -10.58 -0.32 1.09
CA ASP A 72 -11.67 0.08 0.19
C ASP A 72 -12.64 -1.06 -0.13
N HIS A 73 -12.17 -2.31 -0.02
CA HIS A 73 -12.91 -3.49 -0.41
C HIS A 73 -12.84 -4.56 0.69
N PRO A 74 -13.48 -4.35 1.86
CA PRO A 74 -13.36 -5.26 2.99
C PRO A 74 -13.91 -6.67 2.70
N GLY A 75 -14.84 -6.81 1.74
CA GLY A 75 -15.37 -8.10 1.30
C GLY A 75 -14.52 -8.84 0.26
N SER A 76 -13.48 -8.20 -0.30
CA SER A 76 -12.63 -8.80 -1.32
C SER A 76 -11.22 -9.06 -0.80
N TYR A 77 -10.64 -10.16 -1.24
CA TYR A 77 -9.25 -10.50 -1.02
C TYR A 77 -8.54 -10.68 -2.37
N PHE A 78 -7.37 -10.08 -2.51
CA PHE A 78 -6.63 -10.12 -3.76
C PHE A 78 -5.39 -11.00 -3.59
N PHE A 79 -5.19 -11.93 -4.52
CA PHE A 79 -3.97 -12.69 -4.62
C PHE A 79 -3.10 -12.18 -5.75
N LEU A 80 -1.80 -12.01 -5.48
CA LEU A 80 -0.80 -11.62 -6.45
C LEU A 80 0.20 -12.77 -6.65
N LEU A 81 0.14 -13.39 -7.84
CA LEU A 81 1.11 -14.40 -8.26
C LEU A 81 2.18 -13.71 -9.12
N ARG A 82 3.22 -13.18 -8.47
CA ARG A 82 4.29 -12.42 -9.16
C ARG A 82 4.93 -13.19 -10.30
N ALA A 83 5.22 -14.48 -10.10
CA ALA A 83 5.84 -15.34 -11.12
C ALA A 83 5.02 -15.43 -12.41
N HIS A 84 3.68 -15.36 -12.30
CA HIS A 84 2.76 -15.51 -13.42
C HIS A 84 2.15 -14.18 -13.86
N ARG A 85 2.48 -13.07 -13.18
CA ARG A 85 1.86 -11.74 -13.36
C ARG A 85 0.33 -11.79 -13.29
N LEU A 86 -0.22 -12.67 -12.44
CA LEU A 86 -1.66 -12.85 -12.27
C LEU A 86 -2.15 -12.18 -10.99
N ILE A 87 -3.33 -11.60 -11.09
CA ILE A 87 -4.08 -11.04 -9.97
C ILE A 87 -5.42 -11.75 -9.92
N LEU A 88 -5.73 -12.37 -8.78
CA LEU A 88 -7.00 -13.04 -8.56
C LEU A 88 -7.77 -12.29 -7.47
N GLN A 89 -9.01 -11.94 -7.75
CA GLN A 89 -9.93 -11.44 -6.73
C GLN A 89 -10.77 -12.61 -6.24
N ALA A 90 -10.83 -12.77 -4.92
CA ALA A 90 -11.66 -13.74 -4.23
C ALA A 90 -12.45 -13.03 -3.13
N ASP A 91 -13.41 -13.73 -2.55
CA ASP A 91 -14.11 -13.27 -1.35
C ASP A 91 -13.18 -13.33 -0.13
N SER A 92 -13.40 -12.44 0.84
CA SER A 92 -12.63 -12.41 2.10
C SER A 92 -12.61 -13.74 2.86
N SER A 93 -13.64 -14.58 2.71
CA SER A 93 -13.75 -15.91 3.30
C SER A 93 -12.63 -16.88 2.87
N ILE A 94 -11.96 -16.61 1.74
CA ILE A 94 -10.86 -17.45 1.23
C ILE A 94 -9.72 -17.58 2.23
N GLN A 95 -9.49 -16.58 3.07
CA GLN A 95 -8.47 -16.61 4.12
C GLN A 95 -8.75 -17.77 5.10
N SER A 96 -9.99 -17.85 5.58
CA SER A 96 -10.43 -18.92 6.50
C SER A 96 -10.37 -20.30 5.86
N LEU A 97 -10.63 -20.39 4.55
CA LEU A 97 -10.57 -21.64 3.79
C LEU A 97 -9.12 -22.12 3.66
N MET A 98 -8.18 -21.23 3.33
CA MET A 98 -6.75 -21.56 3.25
C MET A 98 -6.19 -22.04 4.59
N GLU A 99 -6.62 -21.41 5.70
CA GLU A 99 -6.23 -21.83 7.05
C GLU A 99 -6.75 -23.23 7.39
N LYS A 100 -8.01 -23.53 7.04
CA LYS A 100 -8.62 -24.86 7.26
C LYS A 100 -7.97 -25.95 6.41
N LEU A 101 -7.71 -25.67 5.14
CA LEU A 101 -7.06 -26.62 4.23
C LEU A 101 -5.58 -26.83 4.58
N GLN A 102 -4.96 -25.91 5.31
CA GLN A 102 -3.52 -25.91 5.63
C GLN A 102 -2.63 -26.07 4.40
N SER A 103 -3.11 -25.64 3.22
CA SER A 103 -2.36 -25.75 1.97
C SER A 103 -1.26 -24.68 1.87
N TYR A 104 -1.49 -23.51 2.47
CA TYR A 104 -0.57 -22.39 2.47
C TYR A 104 -0.43 -21.82 3.88
N LYS A 105 0.81 -21.51 4.27
CA LYS A 105 1.12 -20.88 5.55
C LYS A 105 1.49 -19.41 5.34
N ALA A 106 0.82 -18.53 6.06
CA ALA A 106 1.22 -17.13 6.18
C ALA A 106 2.58 -17.05 6.88
N ARG A 107 3.61 -16.55 6.18
CA ARG A 107 4.97 -16.38 6.69
C ARG A 107 5.18 -15.02 7.33
N VAL A 108 4.71 -13.99 6.64
CA VAL A 108 4.82 -12.60 7.06
C VAL A 108 3.50 -11.92 6.73
N VAL A 109 2.93 -11.21 7.69
CA VAL A 109 1.80 -10.32 7.45
C VAL A 109 2.30 -8.92 7.77
N LEU A 110 2.22 -7.99 6.82
CA LEU A 110 2.47 -6.57 7.05
C LEU A 110 1.13 -5.88 7.18
N ASN A 111 0.95 -5.16 8.29
CA ASN A 111 -0.20 -4.31 8.52
C ASN A 111 0.17 -2.87 8.23
N PHE A 112 -0.67 -2.23 7.44
CA PHE A 112 -0.67 -0.80 7.20
C PHE A 112 -1.81 -0.21 8.00
N GLU A 113 -1.47 0.59 9.01
CA GLU A 113 -2.44 1.17 9.94
C GLU A 113 -2.19 2.66 10.07
N GLY A 114 -3.25 3.45 9.95
CA GLY A 114 -3.13 4.89 9.96
C GLY A 114 -4.46 5.62 10.00
N PHE A 115 -4.43 6.87 9.58
CA PHE A 115 -5.58 7.74 9.51
C PHE A 115 -5.89 8.12 8.08
N GLN A 116 -7.18 8.29 7.82
CA GLN A 116 -7.68 8.84 6.57
C GLN A 116 -8.06 10.30 6.80
N TYR A 117 -7.76 11.13 5.81
CA TYR A 117 -7.98 12.56 5.77
C TYR A 117 -8.67 12.92 4.47
N ARG A 118 -9.62 13.85 4.55
CA ARG A 118 -10.33 14.40 3.40
C ARG A 118 -9.95 15.86 3.22
N LEU A 119 -9.41 16.17 2.05
CA LEU A 119 -8.96 17.50 1.65
C LEU A 119 -9.77 17.91 0.41
N GLY A 120 -11.02 18.31 0.63
CA GLY A 120 -11.96 18.58 -0.46
C GLY A 120 -12.14 17.36 -1.38
N ASP A 121 -11.57 17.47 -2.59
CA ASP A 121 -11.59 16.46 -3.65
C ASP A 121 -10.50 15.39 -3.53
N PHE A 122 -9.57 15.55 -2.57
CA PHE A 122 -8.53 14.58 -2.29
C PHE A 122 -8.86 13.76 -1.05
N GLN A 123 -8.45 12.50 -1.09
CA GLN A 123 -8.43 11.60 0.04
C GLN A 123 -6.98 11.20 0.30
N VAL A 124 -6.46 11.60 1.46
CA VAL A 124 -5.08 11.33 1.89
C VAL A 124 -5.11 10.33 3.02
N ARG A 125 -4.31 9.28 2.95
CA ARG A 125 -4.16 8.31 4.04
C ARG A 125 -2.71 8.29 4.45
N VAL A 126 -2.45 8.40 5.75
CA VAL A 126 -1.10 8.37 6.30
C VAL A 126 -1.05 7.31 7.36
N GLY A 127 -0.09 6.40 7.27
CA GLY A 127 -0.01 5.28 8.20
C GLY A 127 1.36 4.66 8.31
N LYS A 128 1.53 3.87 9.37
CA LYS A 128 2.70 3.04 9.58
C LYS A 128 2.54 1.69 8.89
N CYS A 129 3.66 1.16 8.43
CA CYS A 129 3.84 -0.22 8.03
C CYS A 129 4.62 -0.96 9.12
N GLY A 130 4.13 -2.13 9.52
CA GLY A 130 4.86 -3.03 10.42
C GLY A 130 4.37 -4.48 10.28
N PRO A 131 5.18 -5.48 10.63
CA PRO A 131 4.73 -6.86 10.66
C PRO A 131 3.65 -7.06 11.74
N SER A 132 2.67 -7.92 11.50
CA SER A 132 1.59 -8.19 12.47
C SER A 132 2.10 -8.76 13.80
N LEU A 133 3.21 -9.50 13.75
CA LEU A 133 3.81 -10.24 14.87
C LEU A 133 4.79 -9.37 15.69
N SER A 134 5.06 -8.13 15.29
CA SER A 134 5.97 -7.24 16.00
C SER A 134 5.56 -5.79 15.78
N GLU A 135 5.46 -5.00 16.86
CA GLU A 135 5.19 -3.56 16.77
C GLU A 135 6.32 -2.74 16.15
N ALA A 136 7.37 -3.39 15.62
CA ALA A 136 8.46 -2.75 14.94
C ALA A 136 7.97 -1.95 13.73
N LEU A 137 8.17 -0.63 13.79
CA LEU A 137 7.91 0.28 12.68
C LEU A 137 8.88 -0.04 11.53
N ARG A 138 8.35 -0.54 10.41
CA ARG A 138 9.13 -0.83 9.20
C ARG A 138 9.18 0.35 8.23
N GLY A 139 8.11 1.13 8.19
CA GLY A 139 8.01 2.27 7.28
C GLY A 139 6.83 3.16 7.61
N ILE A 140 6.82 4.35 7.02
CA ILE A 140 5.67 5.25 6.99
C ILE A 140 5.25 5.38 5.54
N MET A 141 3.96 5.28 5.27
CA MET A 141 3.40 5.40 3.93
C MET A 141 2.32 6.48 3.91
N MET A 142 2.22 7.14 2.76
CA MET A 142 1.18 8.08 2.45
C MET A 142 0.54 7.69 1.11
N GLU A 143 -0.77 7.55 1.10
CA GLU A 143 -1.57 7.37 -0.11
C GLU A 143 -2.35 8.66 -0.37
N VAL A 144 -2.38 9.10 -1.62
CA VAL A 144 -3.14 10.26 -2.07
C VAL A 144 -4.02 9.82 -3.24
N GLU A 145 -5.32 9.99 -3.09
CA GLU A 145 -6.32 9.70 -4.11
C GLU A 145 -7.05 10.98 -4.49
N TYR A 146 -7.20 11.22 -5.80
CA TYR A 146 -8.03 12.30 -6.32
C TYR A 146 -9.38 11.74 -6.79
N LEU A 147 -10.48 12.24 -6.20
CA LEU A 147 -11.83 11.70 -6.38
C LEU A 147 -12.54 12.15 -7.67
N PRO A 148 -12.36 13.37 -8.21
CA PRO A 148 -12.99 13.79 -9.47
C PRO A 148 -12.35 13.12 -10.69
N LEU A 149 -13.11 12.28 -11.39
CA LEU A 149 -12.57 11.36 -12.40
C LEU A 149 -12.79 11.83 -13.84
N SER A 150 -12.55 13.11 -14.14
CA SER A 150 -12.84 13.66 -15.48
C SER A 150 -11.83 13.20 -16.54
N SER A 151 -10.53 13.12 -16.22
CA SER A 151 -9.46 12.60 -17.10
C SER A 151 -8.26 12.18 -16.27
N ILE A 152 -7.65 11.04 -16.62
CA ILE A 152 -6.47 10.49 -15.92
C ILE A 152 -5.28 11.44 -16.04
N GLU A 153 -5.08 12.03 -17.21
CA GLU A 153 -3.98 12.95 -17.49
C GLU A 153 -4.09 14.22 -16.63
N LYS A 154 -5.30 14.76 -16.51
CA LYS A 154 -5.56 15.93 -15.64
C LYS A 154 -5.41 15.58 -14.17
N SER A 155 -5.94 14.45 -13.73
CA SER A 155 -5.77 13.97 -12.35
C SER A 155 -4.30 13.73 -12.01
N ARG A 156 -3.47 13.31 -12.97
CA ARG A 156 -2.02 13.15 -12.76
C ARG A 156 -1.33 14.49 -12.53
N GLN A 157 -1.60 15.50 -13.35
CA GLN A 157 -1.06 16.86 -13.16
C GLN A 157 -1.45 17.43 -11.79
N ILE A 158 -2.71 17.25 -11.39
CA ILE A 158 -3.19 17.70 -10.09
C ILE A 158 -2.46 16.99 -8.92
N LEU A 159 -2.15 15.70 -9.08
CA LEU A 159 -1.37 14.95 -8.08
C LEU A 159 0.12 15.33 -8.08
N GLU A 160 0.69 15.67 -9.24
CA GLU A 160 2.03 16.26 -9.38
C GLU A 160 2.10 17.59 -8.59
N ASP A 161 1.15 18.49 -8.82
CA ASP A 161 1.06 19.77 -8.08
C ASP A 161 0.91 19.56 -6.57
N PHE A 162 0.08 18.58 -6.15
CA PHE A 162 -0.05 18.22 -4.73
C PHE A 162 1.27 17.75 -4.14
N PHE A 163 2.02 16.93 -4.88
CA PHE A 163 3.31 16.41 -4.42
C PHE A 163 4.36 17.52 -4.30
N ASP A 164 4.38 18.47 -5.23
CA ASP A 164 5.28 19.62 -5.16
C ASP A 164 4.99 20.49 -3.94
N ILE A 165 3.70 20.74 -3.64
CA ILE A 165 3.28 21.45 -2.41
C ILE A 165 3.72 20.67 -1.17
N TRP A 166 3.50 19.36 -1.15
CA TRP A 166 3.91 18.50 -0.04
C TRP A 166 5.43 18.54 0.18
N GLN A 167 6.22 18.47 -0.90
CA GLN A 167 7.68 18.57 -0.82
C GLN A 167 8.14 19.92 -0.28
N ASP A 168 7.55 21.04 -0.73
CA ASP A 168 7.88 22.36 -0.20
C ASP A 168 7.61 22.45 1.30
N ILE A 169 6.49 21.89 1.76
CA ILE A 169 6.16 21.84 3.19
C ILE A 169 7.18 21.01 3.98
N VAL A 170 7.56 19.83 3.48
CA VAL A 170 8.56 18.95 4.12
C VAL A 170 9.93 19.65 4.19
N ASN A 171 10.34 20.32 3.11
CA ASN A 171 11.60 21.05 3.03
C ASN A 171 11.67 22.20 4.03
N ARG A 172 10.58 22.96 4.19
CA ARG A 172 10.49 24.06 5.18
C ARG A 172 10.64 23.56 6.62
N ARG A 173 10.16 22.35 6.93
CA ARG A 173 10.20 21.77 8.28
C ARG A 173 11.50 21.04 8.63
N HIS A 174 12.44 20.90 7.68
CA HIS A 174 13.74 20.24 7.89
C HIS A 174 13.61 18.83 8.50
N TRP A 175 12.66 18.03 8.02
CA TRP A 175 12.46 16.69 8.55
C TRP A 175 13.65 15.75 8.29
N PRO A 176 13.88 14.74 9.16
CA PRO A 176 14.99 13.78 9.02
C PRO A 176 14.74 12.72 7.92
N GLY A 177 14.15 13.13 6.79
CA GLY A 177 13.85 12.30 5.63
C GLY A 177 12.94 13.02 4.66
N HIS A 178 12.49 12.33 3.62
CA HIS A 178 11.49 12.84 2.68
C HIS A 178 10.57 11.71 2.20
N PHE A 179 9.40 12.10 1.69
CA PHE A 179 8.51 11.16 1.02
C PHE A 179 8.93 11.02 -0.44
N ILE A 180 9.03 9.77 -0.90
CA ILE A 180 9.34 9.43 -2.29
C ILE A 180 8.10 8.82 -2.92
N LEU A 181 7.72 9.34 -4.08
CA LEU A 181 6.68 8.76 -4.92
C LEU A 181 7.14 7.40 -5.43
N ILE A 182 6.33 6.37 -5.18
CA ILE A 182 6.59 5.04 -5.71
C ILE A 182 6.05 5.00 -7.12
N GLU A 183 6.95 5.16 -8.09
CA GLU A 183 6.58 5.02 -9.49
C GLU A 183 6.02 3.62 -9.76
N THR A 184 4.79 3.63 -10.26
CA THR A 184 4.03 2.45 -10.67
C THR A 184 4.57 1.89 -11.99
N LYS A 185 5.71 1.20 -11.95
CA LYS A 185 6.26 0.49 -13.12
C LYS A 185 5.34 -0.62 -13.64
N PHE A 186 4.29 -0.98 -12.90
CA PHE A 186 3.31 -2.01 -13.27
C PHE A 186 2.37 -1.63 -14.42
N CYS A 187 2.13 -0.33 -14.67
CA CYS A 187 1.18 0.11 -15.71
C CYS A 187 1.57 -0.29 -17.14
N ARG A 188 2.84 -0.63 -17.42
CA ARG A 188 3.25 -1.08 -18.77
C ARG A 188 3.02 -2.56 -19.05
N LEU A 189 2.65 -3.36 -18.05
CA LEU A 189 2.62 -4.83 -18.17
C LEU A 189 1.22 -5.43 -18.31
N TRP A 190 0.14 -4.64 -18.15
CA TRP A 190 -1.23 -5.16 -18.24
C TRP A 190 -2.23 -4.12 -18.78
N PRO A 191 -2.40 -4.00 -20.11
CA PRO A 191 -3.24 -2.97 -20.73
C PRO A 191 -4.76 -3.25 -20.71
N SER A 192 -5.23 -4.38 -20.17
CA SER A 192 -6.59 -4.89 -20.47
C SER A 192 -7.53 -5.15 -19.29
N ARG A 193 -7.22 -4.75 -18.05
CA ARG A 193 -8.15 -4.84 -16.89
C ARG A 193 -8.09 -3.59 -16.01
N PRO A 194 -9.15 -3.26 -15.23
CA PRO A 194 -9.24 -2.00 -14.51
C PRO A 194 -7.97 -1.70 -13.72
N LEU A 195 -7.27 -0.64 -14.13
CA LEU A 195 -5.97 -0.19 -13.63
C LEU A 195 -5.91 0.00 -12.10
N TYR A 196 -7.06 0.12 -11.45
CA TYR A 196 -7.20 0.55 -10.06
C TYR A 196 -6.69 -0.50 -9.06
N SER A 197 -7.11 -1.76 -9.17
CA SER A 197 -6.73 -2.80 -8.21
C SER A 197 -5.34 -3.39 -8.48
N SER A 198 -4.91 -3.47 -9.75
CA SER A 198 -3.62 -4.05 -10.12
C SER A 198 -2.44 -3.18 -9.75
N THR A 199 -2.61 -1.87 -9.91
CA THR A 199 -1.56 -0.88 -9.67
C THR A 199 -1.39 -0.64 -8.18
N TYR A 200 -2.47 -0.47 -7.43
CA TYR A 200 -2.43 -0.28 -5.98
C TYR A 200 -1.87 -1.52 -5.25
N SER A 201 -2.32 -2.71 -5.64
CA SER A 201 -1.80 -4.00 -5.15
C SER A 201 -0.30 -4.13 -5.46
N GLY A 202 0.11 -3.88 -6.71
CA GLY A 202 1.52 -3.94 -7.12
C GLY A 202 2.42 -2.90 -6.43
N THR A 203 1.89 -1.73 -6.11
CA THR A 203 2.64 -0.65 -5.44
C THR A 203 2.88 -0.96 -3.97
N ILE A 204 1.85 -1.45 -3.25
CA ILE A 204 2.01 -1.94 -1.88
C ILE A 204 3.05 -3.09 -1.81
N CYS A 205 3.09 -3.96 -2.83
CA CYS A 205 4.10 -5.01 -2.92
C CYS A 205 5.52 -4.47 -3.05
N GLN A 206 5.70 -3.40 -3.82
CA GLN A 206 7.00 -2.80 -4.08
C GLN A 206 7.56 -2.10 -2.83
N VAL A 207 6.69 -1.55 -1.96
CA VAL A 207 7.10 -0.99 -0.65
C VAL A 207 7.42 -2.08 0.36
N ALA A 208 6.66 -3.18 0.33
CA ALA A 208 6.89 -4.29 1.25
C ALA A 208 8.21 -5.05 0.99
N TRP A 209 8.79 -4.91 -0.21
CA TRP A 209 10.03 -5.58 -0.64
C TRP A 209 10.81 -4.75 -1.68
N PRO A 210 11.71 -3.85 -1.25
CA PRO A 210 12.67 -3.21 -2.15
C PRO A 210 13.90 -4.12 -2.33
N ASN A 211 13.77 -5.15 -3.18
CA ASN A 211 14.79 -6.17 -3.50
C ASN A 211 15.28 -7.07 -2.36
#